data_AF-A0A7X3G5C9-F1
#
_entry.id   AF-A0A7X3G5C9-F1
#
_cell.length_a   1.000
_cell.length_b   1.000
_cell.length_c   1.000
_cell.angle_alpha   90.00
_cell.angle_beta   90.00
_cell.angle_gamma   90.00
#
_symmetry.space_group_name_H-M   'P 1'
#
loop_
_entity.id
_entity.type
_entity.pdbx_description
1 polymer ?
#
loop_
_entity_poly.entity_id
_entity_poly.type
_entity_poly.pdbx_seq_one_letter_code
_entity_poly.pdbx_strand_id
1 'polypeptide(L)'
;MDVDPCDHIAFSMPLPARGYPGNNALIELIMETTLKQSILLCALALACGSALAESGSRFDVAITVDDLPSHGSKPADITRAEIARSHIATFRAHGVPEAWGFVNAVALGKEADSDAALDVWREAGYPLGNHGYTHMGLSQAASLDAWEDDVRKNEPVLGKYMAGKDWHVLRYPFLDAGGKGARHDDALAWLKARGYRVADVTLGFDDWAYTETYARCVAKGDQAAIDGMKASYYRRIDQQLARTKAMSQRVYGRMIPQVLLTHMGAWSAATLPEVMKRLDAAGAHYVTLDQAQSDAAYRIPSPGAGNGAMIERRAQDAGIDLAGLPAVDPVGSLDALCR
;
A
#
# COMPACT_ATOMS: atom_id res chain seq x y z
N MET A 1 -44.86 0.34 72.42
CA MET A 1 -45.37 0.01 71.06
C MET A 1 -45.76 1.35 70.47
N ASP A 2 -44.75 2.06 69.99
CA ASP A 2 -44.80 3.43 69.46
C ASP A 2 -45.46 3.37 68.06
N VAL A 3 -46.48 4.12 67.61
CA VAL A 3 -47.01 5.50 67.75
C VAL A 3 -46.10 6.66 67.28
N ASP A 4 -46.58 7.28 66.18
CA ASP A 4 -46.51 8.70 65.67
C ASP A 4 -46.57 9.76 66.82
N PRO A 5 -46.42 11.12 66.68
CA PRO A 5 -46.56 12.01 65.49
C PRO A 5 -45.84 13.42 65.51
N CYS A 6 -46.27 14.36 64.63
CA CYS A 6 -46.46 15.83 64.82
C CYS A 6 -45.23 16.79 64.97
N ASP A 7 -45.24 18.11 64.71
CA ASP A 7 -46.18 19.08 64.09
C ASP A 7 -45.46 20.43 63.86
N HIS A 8 -46.15 21.32 63.11
CA HIS A 8 -45.95 22.75 62.82
C HIS A 8 -45.35 23.70 63.89
N ILE A 9 -44.80 24.85 63.46
CA ILE A 9 -45.20 26.24 63.86
C ILE A 9 -44.47 27.29 63.00
N ALA A 10 -45.23 28.30 62.56
CA ALA A 10 -44.78 29.51 61.85
C ALA A 10 -44.44 30.66 62.82
N PHE A 11 -43.54 31.58 62.43
CA PHE A 11 -43.53 32.95 62.96
C PHE A 11 -43.00 33.96 61.93
N SER A 12 -43.73 35.08 61.79
CA SER A 12 -43.48 36.21 60.88
C SER A 12 -42.62 37.32 61.50
N MET A 13 -42.21 38.24 60.62
CA MET A 13 -41.92 39.69 60.80
C MET A 13 -40.43 40.10 60.85
N PRO A 14 -40.07 41.36 60.54
CA PRO A 14 -40.46 42.24 59.42
C PRO A 14 -39.24 42.87 58.68
N LEU A 15 -39.50 43.56 57.56
CA LEU A 15 -38.57 44.46 56.85
C LEU A 15 -37.95 45.54 57.76
N PRO A 16 -36.79 46.12 57.37
CA PRO A 16 -36.89 47.48 56.83
C PRO A 16 -36.02 47.76 55.61
N ALA A 17 -36.54 48.68 54.80
CA ALA A 17 -35.91 49.30 53.64
C ALA A 17 -34.83 50.33 54.02
N ARG A 18 -33.81 50.43 53.17
CA ARG A 18 -32.94 51.60 52.87
C ARG A 18 -32.05 51.14 51.70
N GLY A 19 -32.00 51.72 50.51
CA GLY A 19 -32.20 53.10 50.10
C GLY A 19 -30.84 53.71 49.73
N TYR A 20 -30.65 54.03 48.44
CA TYR A 20 -29.63 54.90 47.81
C TYR A 20 -28.33 54.24 47.26
N PRO A 21 -27.65 54.87 46.27
CA PRO A 21 -28.11 55.04 44.89
C PRO A 21 -27.00 54.72 43.85
N GLY A 22 -27.40 54.59 42.59
CA GLY A 22 -26.68 54.99 41.37
C GLY A 22 -25.17 54.74 41.26
N ASN A 23 -24.79 53.78 40.42
CA ASN A 23 -23.50 53.79 39.72
C ASN A 23 -23.65 53.14 38.32
N ASN A 24 -24.62 53.60 37.53
CA ASN A 24 -24.83 53.07 36.18
C ASN A 24 -23.72 53.46 35.19
N ALA A 25 -22.95 54.53 35.46
CA ALA A 25 -21.90 54.98 34.54
C ALA A 25 -20.56 54.22 34.70
N LEU A 26 -20.28 53.65 35.88
CA LEU A 26 -19.05 52.89 36.13
C LEU A 26 -19.16 51.42 35.69
N ILE A 27 -20.38 50.87 35.63
CA ILE A 27 -20.63 49.49 35.20
C ILE A 27 -20.54 49.36 33.67
N GLU A 28 -21.03 50.35 32.91
CA GLU A 28 -20.98 50.33 31.44
C GLU A 28 -19.54 50.41 30.89
N LEU A 29 -18.67 51.22 31.50
CA LEU A 29 -17.30 51.38 31.01
C LEU A 29 -16.40 50.15 31.29
N ILE A 30 -16.65 49.43 32.39
CA ILE A 30 -15.93 48.21 32.76
C ILE A 30 -16.42 47.00 31.94
N MET A 31 -17.72 46.95 31.58
CA MET A 31 -18.27 45.89 30.73
C MET A 31 -17.79 45.99 29.27
N GLU A 32 -17.61 47.17 28.69
CA GLU A 32 -17.15 47.28 27.29
C GLU A 32 -15.67 46.89 27.09
N THR A 33 -14.81 47.12 28.08
CA THR A 33 -13.38 46.77 28.00
C THR A 33 -13.14 45.28 28.26
N THR A 34 -13.89 44.68 29.19
CA THR A 34 -13.82 43.22 29.44
C THR A 34 -14.45 42.41 28.31
N LEU A 35 -15.55 42.87 27.70
CA LEU A 35 -16.18 42.17 26.59
C LEU A 35 -15.30 42.15 25.32
N LYS A 36 -14.58 43.24 25.03
CA LYS A 36 -13.63 43.31 23.89
C LYS A 36 -12.38 42.44 24.10
N GLN A 37 -11.89 42.30 25.32
CA GLN A 37 -10.77 41.40 25.63
C GLN A 37 -11.18 39.92 25.63
N SER A 38 -12.40 39.60 26.06
CA SER A 38 -12.93 38.22 25.98
C SER A 38 -13.23 37.77 24.54
N ILE A 39 -13.67 38.66 23.67
CA ILE A 39 -13.90 38.34 22.24
C ILE A 39 -12.56 38.10 21.50
N LEU A 40 -11.50 38.83 21.83
CA LEU A 40 -10.19 38.63 21.20
C LEU A 40 -9.50 37.33 21.67
N LEU A 41 -9.69 36.91 22.92
CA LEU A 41 -9.20 35.60 23.39
C LEU A 41 -10.03 34.42 22.84
N CYS A 42 -11.34 34.56 22.65
CA CYS A 42 -12.14 33.53 21.95
C CYS A 42 -11.80 33.45 20.46
N ALA A 43 -11.44 34.56 19.81
CA ALA A 43 -11.02 34.57 18.40
C ALA A 43 -9.63 33.95 18.18
N LEU A 44 -8.69 34.09 19.14
CA LEU A 44 -7.40 33.38 19.07
C LEU A 44 -7.51 31.90 19.48
N ALA A 45 -8.45 31.54 20.36
CA ALA A 45 -8.69 30.13 20.72
C ALA A 45 -9.40 29.34 19.61
N LEU A 46 -10.19 30.00 18.75
CA LEU A 46 -10.78 29.36 17.55
C LEU A 46 -9.80 29.26 16.36
N ALA A 47 -8.69 29.98 16.36
CA ALA A 47 -7.67 29.90 15.30
C ALA A 47 -6.63 28.77 15.52
N CYS A 48 -6.63 28.14 16.70
CA CYS A 48 -5.82 26.94 16.99
C CYS A 48 -6.63 25.63 16.92
N GLY A 49 -7.86 25.69 16.38
CA GLY A 49 -8.69 24.53 16.07
C GLY A 49 -8.10 23.72 14.92
N SER A 50 -7.06 22.97 15.23
CA SER A 50 -6.70 21.71 14.60
C SER A 50 -6.72 21.72 13.08
N ALA A 51 -5.57 22.09 12.49
CA ALA A 51 -5.09 21.32 11.35
C ALA A 51 -4.82 19.89 11.86
N LEU A 52 -5.88 19.12 12.13
CA LEU A 52 -5.80 17.68 12.01
C LEU A 52 -5.40 17.51 10.55
N ALA A 53 -4.15 17.12 10.31
CA ALA A 53 -3.76 16.54 9.04
C ALA A 53 -4.91 15.60 8.66
N GLU A 54 -5.56 15.89 7.54
CA GLU A 54 -6.65 15.07 7.03
C GLU A 54 -6.03 13.70 6.82
N SER A 55 -6.13 12.82 7.82
CA SER A 55 -5.58 11.47 7.74
C SER A 55 -6.31 10.88 6.56
N GLY A 56 -5.58 10.62 5.47
CA GLY A 56 -6.19 10.15 4.24
C GLY A 56 -7.15 9.02 4.56
N SER A 57 -8.34 9.02 3.95
CA SER A 57 -9.36 8.02 4.22
C SER A 57 -8.74 6.62 4.25
N ARG A 58 -8.85 5.94 5.39
CA ARG A 58 -8.20 4.64 5.62
C ARG A 58 -8.56 3.66 4.50
N PHE A 59 -7.58 2.93 3.99
CA PHE A 59 -7.78 1.92 2.97
C PHE A 59 -6.88 0.71 3.18
N ASP A 60 -7.41 -0.48 2.87
CA ASP A 60 -6.69 -1.73 3.09
C ASP A 60 -5.65 -1.97 1.98
N VAL A 61 -4.48 -2.50 2.36
CA VAL A 61 -3.38 -2.83 1.44
C VAL A 61 -2.80 -4.20 1.77
N ALA A 62 -2.86 -5.13 0.81
CA ALA A 62 -2.08 -6.36 0.86
C ALA A 62 -0.72 -6.15 0.17
N ILE A 63 0.35 -6.67 0.77
CA ILE A 63 1.72 -6.53 0.26
C ILE A 63 2.09 -7.75 -0.58
N THR A 64 2.55 -7.52 -1.81
CA THR A 64 3.13 -8.54 -2.68
C THR A 64 4.48 -8.10 -3.22
N VAL A 65 5.43 -9.02 -3.27
CA VAL A 65 6.79 -8.78 -3.74
C VAL A 65 7.12 -9.80 -4.81
N ASP A 66 7.42 -9.32 -6.01
CA ASP A 66 7.73 -10.15 -7.17
C ASP A 66 9.26 -10.39 -7.26
N ASP A 67 9.62 -11.35 -8.12
CA ASP A 67 11.00 -11.71 -8.46
C ASP A 67 11.86 -12.24 -7.32
N LEU A 68 11.29 -13.04 -6.41
CA LEU A 68 12.08 -13.77 -5.44
C LEU A 68 12.84 -14.94 -6.11
N PRO A 69 14.09 -15.23 -5.71
CA PRO A 69 14.88 -14.56 -4.67
C PRO A 69 15.66 -13.31 -5.13
N SER A 70 15.56 -12.92 -6.40
CA SER A 70 16.46 -11.94 -7.00
C SER A 70 15.81 -11.12 -8.11
N HIS A 71 15.72 -9.80 -7.91
CA HIS A 71 15.39 -8.83 -8.95
C HIS A 71 16.60 -7.95 -9.32
N GLY A 72 16.94 -7.93 -10.62
CA GLY A 72 17.95 -7.05 -11.24
C GLY A 72 19.34 -7.03 -10.57
N SER A 73 20.17 -6.07 -10.95
CA SER A 73 21.49 -5.85 -10.34
C SER A 73 21.41 -5.33 -8.91
N LYS A 74 22.45 -5.61 -8.11
CA LYS A 74 22.64 -5.10 -6.76
C LYS A 74 24.06 -4.54 -6.57
N PRO A 75 24.27 -3.58 -5.65
CA PRO A 75 25.61 -3.25 -5.16
C PRO A 75 26.42 -4.49 -4.75
N ALA A 76 27.74 -4.44 -4.95
CA ALA A 76 28.62 -5.59 -4.74
C ALA A 76 28.72 -6.04 -3.28
N ASP A 77 28.49 -5.12 -2.35
CA ASP A 77 28.63 -5.27 -0.91
C ASP A 77 27.36 -5.72 -0.19
N ILE A 78 26.23 -5.87 -0.91
CA ILE A 78 24.99 -6.38 -0.35
C ILE A 78 24.64 -7.75 -0.93
N THR A 79 24.01 -8.60 -0.13
CA THR A 79 23.56 -9.95 -0.49
C THR A 79 22.05 -9.96 -0.78
N ARG A 80 21.55 -10.95 -1.52
CA ARG A 80 20.09 -11.19 -1.70
C ARG A 80 19.41 -11.47 -0.36
N ALA A 81 20.08 -12.22 0.53
CA ALA A 81 19.58 -12.44 1.88
C ALA A 81 19.46 -11.13 2.69
N GLU A 82 20.38 -10.17 2.52
CA GLU A 82 20.27 -8.84 3.14
C GLU A 82 19.13 -8.01 2.56
N ILE A 83 18.92 -8.06 1.24
CA ILE A 83 17.77 -7.41 0.58
C ILE A 83 16.46 -7.96 1.18
N ALA A 84 16.32 -9.28 1.29
CA ALA A 84 15.15 -9.92 1.89
C ALA A 84 14.97 -9.54 3.38
N ARG A 85 16.04 -9.57 4.18
CA ARG A 85 16.01 -9.15 5.59
C ARG A 85 15.56 -7.69 5.74
N SER A 86 16.03 -6.80 4.87
CA SER A 86 15.64 -5.38 4.87
C SER A 86 14.14 -5.20 4.60
N HIS A 87 13.60 -5.90 3.60
CA HIS A 87 12.17 -5.89 3.30
C HIS A 87 11.35 -6.36 4.52
N ILE A 88 11.71 -7.51 5.09
CA ILE A 88 11.01 -8.10 6.23
C ILE A 88 11.07 -7.19 7.46
N ALA A 89 12.23 -6.61 7.76
CA ALA A 89 12.38 -5.68 8.88
C ALA A 89 11.47 -4.46 8.70
N THR A 90 11.40 -3.93 7.49
CA THR A 90 10.51 -2.80 7.17
C THR A 90 9.04 -3.20 7.31
N PHE A 91 8.62 -4.33 6.73
CA PHE A 91 7.24 -4.83 6.87
C PHE A 91 6.83 -5.02 8.33
N ARG A 92 7.71 -5.59 9.16
CA ARG A 92 7.45 -5.75 10.60
C ARG A 92 7.34 -4.42 11.33
N ALA A 93 8.20 -3.46 11.03
CA ALA A 93 8.17 -2.13 11.64
C ALA A 93 6.86 -1.38 11.36
N HIS A 94 6.23 -1.67 10.22
CA HIS A 94 4.95 -1.08 9.80
C HIS A 94 3.74 -1.97 10.12
N GLY A 95 3.93 -3.12 10.80
CA GLY A 95 2.82 -3.98 11.21
C GLY A 95 2.14 -4.76 10.08
N VAL A 96 2.86 -5.06 8.99
CA VAL A 96 2.34 -5.89 7.88
C VAL A 96 2.11 -7.32 8.39
N PRO A 97 0.87 -7.84 8.33
CA PRO A 97 0.57 -9.19 8.84
C PRO A 97 1.04 -10.31 7.91
N GLU A 98 1.08 -10.03 6.60
CA GLU A 98 1.45 -10.98 5.55
C GLU A 98 2.02 -10.21 4.35
N ALA A 99 3.10 -10.71 3.77
CA ALA A 99 3.56 -10.31 2.44
C ALA A 99 3.74 -11.57 1.58
N TRP A 100 3.13 -11.62 0.40
CA TRP A 100 3.38 -12.72 -0.55
C TRP A 100 4.65 -12.47 -1.35
N GLY A 101 5.53 -13.47 -1.45
CA GLY A 101 6.70 -13.44 -2.31
C GLY A 101 6.49 -14.32 -3.55
N PHE A 102 6.56 -13.76 -4.75
CA PHE A 102 6.37 -14.49 -6.00
C PHE A 102 7.71 -14.94 -6.57
N VAL A 103 7.89 -16.26 -6.72
CA VAL A 103 9.21 -16.88 -6.97
C VAL A 103 9.45 -17.16 -8.45
N ASN A 104 10.66 -16.87 -8.93
CA ASN A 104 11.23 -17.39 -10.17
C ASN A 104 12.41 -18.32 -9.87
N ALA A 105 12.17 -19.63 -9.82
CA ALA A 105 13.18 -20.60 -9.40
C ALA A 105 14.41 -20.67 -10.34
N VAL A 106 14.34 -20.13 -11.57
CA VAL A 106 15.53 -20.04 -12.43
C VAL A 106 16.66 -19.22 -11.80
N ALA A 107 16.35 -18.33 -10.86
CA ALA A 107 17.35 -17.50 -10.19
C ALA A 107 18.11 -18.23 -9.07
N LEU A 108 17.59 -19.37 -8.59
CA LEU A 108 18.24 -20.14 -7.53
C LEU A 108 19.57 -20.73 -8.00
N GLY A 109 20.58 -20.67 -7.12
CA GLY A 109 21.95 -21.13 -7.39
C GLY A 109 22.77 -20.25 -8.35
N LYS A 110 22.18 -19.21 -8.98
CA LYS A 110 22.95 -18.26 -9.82
C LYS A 110 23.83 -17.34 -8.99
N GLU A 111 23.34 -16.94 -7.82
CA GLU A 111 24.10 -16.25 -6.79
C GLU A 111 24.20 -17.14 -5.56
N ALA A 112 25.36 -17.11 -4.89
CA ALA A 112 25.68 -18.04 -3.80
C ALA A 112 24.69 -18.00 -2.63
N ASP A 113 23.98 -16.88 -2.44
CA ASP A 113 23.05 -16.65 -1.34
C ASP A 113 21.58 -16.53 -1.80
N SER A 114 21.27 -16.85 -3.06
CA SER A 114 19.90 -16.78 -3.60
C SER A 114 18.93 -17.70 -2.85
N ASP A 115 19.33 -18.92 -2.48
CA ASP A 115 18.53 -19.82 -1.63
C ASP A 115 18.29 -19.22 -0.23
N ALA A 116 19.32 -18.61 0.36
CA ALA A 116 19.22 -18.01 1.69
C ALA A 116 18.20 -16.86 1.76
N ALA A 117 17.95 -16.16 0.64
CA ALA A 117 16.89 -15.15 0.58
C ALA A 117 15.48 -15.76 0.71
N LEU A 118 15.25 -16.96 0.16
CA LEU A 118 13.97 -17.67 0.34
C LEU A 118 13.83 -18.22 1.75
N ASP A 119 14.91 -18.74 2.34
CA ASP A 119 14.92 -19.18 3.75
C ASP A 119 14.53 -18.02 4.67
N VAL A 120 15.21 -16.87 4.52
CA VAL A 120 14.91 -15.64 5.27
C VAL A 120 13.44 -15.23 5.13
N TRP A 121 12.86 -15.29 3.93
CA TRP A 121 11.45 -14.96 3.70
C TRP A 121 10.50 -15.92 4.42
N ARG A 122 10.79 -17.22 4.36
CA ARG A 122 9.96 -18.26 5.00
C ARG A 122 10.09 -18.29 6.51
N GLU A 123 11.29 -18.08 7.05
CA GLU A 123 11.55 -17.93 8.49
C GLU A 123 10.77 -16.75 9.08
N ALA A 124 10.51 -15.70 8.28
CA ALA A 124 9.67 -14.59 8.70
C ALA A 124 8.17 -14.93 8.76
N GLY A 125 7.77 -16.10 8.24
CA GLY A 125 6.39 -16.58 8.17
C GLY A 125 5.68 -16.27 6.84
N TYR A 126 6.28 -15.46 5.97
CA TYR A 126 5.65 -14.89 4.79
C TYR A 126 5.53 -15.87 3.62
N PRO A 127 4.32 -16.05 3.04
CA PRO A 127 4.05 -17.08 2.03
C PRO A 127 4.80 -16.83 0.71
N LEU A 128 4.94 -17.89 -0.07
CA LEU A 128 5.49 -17.86 -1.43
C LEU A 128 4.44 -18.32 -2.44
N GLY A 129 4.39 -17.64 -3.57
CA GLY A 129 3.56 -17.95 -4.73
C GLY A 129 4.37 -18.14 -6.01
N ASN A 130 3.69 -18.58 -7.06
CA ASN A 130 4.30 -18.89 -8.35
C ASN A 130 4.39 -17.65 -9.25
N HIS A 131 5.57 -17.39 -9.79
CA HIS A 131 5.81 -16.33 -10.77
C HIS A 131 6.34 -16.86 -12.12
N GLY A 132 6.14 -18.14 -12.41
CA GLY A 132 6.80 -18.81 -13.53
C GLY A 132 8.28 -19.08 -13.24
N TYR A 133 8.83 -20.15 -13.81
CA TYR A 133 10.21 -20.52 -13.59
C TYR A 133 11.17 -19.48 -14.18
N THR A 134 10.94 -19.03 -15.42
CA THR A 134 11.82 -18.10 -16.14
C THR A 134 11.37 -16.64 -16.14
N HIS A 135 10.29 -16.30 -15.46
CA HIS A 135 9.62 -14.99 -15.55
C HIS A 135 9.06 -14.74 -16.98
N MET A 136 8.47 -15.76 -17.60
CA MET A 136 7.91 -15.68 -18.96
C MET A 136 6.45 -15.22 -18.95
N GLY A 137 6.16 -14.11 -19.64
CA GLY A 137 4.78 -13.65 -19.87
C GLY A 137 4.01 -14.58 -20.82
N LEU A 138 2.68 -14.65 -20.69
CA LEU A 138 1.89 -15.55 -21.54
C LEU A 138 1.96 -15.16 -23.02
N SER A 139 2.00 -13.87 -23.36
CA SER A 139 2.16 -13.43 -24.76
C SER A 139 3.53 -13.76 -25.33
N GLN A 140 4.56 -13.85 -24.48
CA GLN A 140 5.94 -14.12 -24.88
C GLN A 140 6.20 -15.60 -25.18
N ALA A 141 5.44 -16.50 -24.54
CA ALA A 141 5.62 -17.93 -24.72
C ALA A 141 5.32 -18.36 -26.17
N ALA A 142 6.07 -19.35 -26.67
CA ALA A 142 5.89 -19.87 -28.03
C ALA A 142 4.55 -20.62 -28.22
N SER A 143 4.01 -21.21 -27.15
CA SER A 143 2.71 -21.89 -27.12
C SER A 143 2.10 -21.80 -25.71
N LEU A 144 0.85 -22.24 -25.55
CA LEU A 144 0.24 -22.38 -24.22
C LEU A 144 1.00 -23.43 -23.40
N ASP A 145 1.25 -24.62 -23.96
CA ASP A 145 2.02 -25.70 -23.32
C ASP A 145 3.39 -25.23 -22.81
N ALA A 146 4.11 -24.40 -23.58
CA ALA A 146 5.40 -23.87 -23.17
C ALA A 146 5.29 -22.96 -21.92
N TRP A 147 4.20 -22.20 -21.83
CA TRP A 147 3.92 -21.38 -20.65
C TRP A 147 3.49 -22.23 -19.45
N GLU A 148 2.62 -23.21 -19.64
CA GLU A 148 2.22 -24.16 -18.60
C GLU A 148 3.41 -24.94 -18.04
N ASP A 149 4.34 -25.34 -18.91
CA ASP A 149 5.61 -25.99 -18.54
C ASP A 149 6.49 -25.09 -17.68
N ASP A 150 6.60 -23.81 -18.02
CA ASP A 150 7.37 -22.84 -17.24
C ASP A 150 6.75 -22.60 -15.86
N VAL A 151 5.43 -22.47 -15.77
CA VAL A 151 4.71 -22.36 -14.49
C VAL A 151 4.93 -23.61 -13.65
N ARG A 152 4.79 -24.80 -14.24
CA ARG A 152 4.94 -26.08 -13.56
C ARG A 152 6.37 -26.35 -13.10
N LYS A 153 7.37 -25.92 -13.87
CA LYS A 153 8.79 -26.09 -13.51
C LYS A 153 9.17 -25.34 -12.23
N ASN A 154 8.39 -24.34 -11.84
CA ASN A 154 8.56 -23.62 -10.59
C ASN A 154 8.01 -24.37 -9.35
N GLU A 155 7.04 -25.26 -9.55
CA GLU A 155 6.29 -25.94 -8.48
C GLU A 155 7.16 -26.76 -7.50
N PRO A 156 8.21 -27.50 -7.91
CA PRO A 156 9.03 -28.26 -6.97
C PRO A 156 9.70 -27.39 -5.90
N VAL A 157 10.12 -26.18 -6.26
CA VAL A 157 10.70 -25.21 -5.33
C VAL A 157 9.65 -24.70 -4.37
N LEU A 158 8.47 -24.32 -4.87
CA LEU A 158 7.36 -23.89 -4.02
C LEU A 158 6.94 -25.00 -3.04
N GLY A 159 6.79 -26.24 -3.52
CA GLY A 159 6.48 -27.39 -2.69
C GLY A 159 7.50 -27.64 -1.58
N LYS A 160 8.80 -27.39 -1.84
CA LYS A 160 9.86 -27.45 -0.83
C LYS A 160 9.71 -26.34 0.23
N TYR A 161 9.66 -25.07 -0.19
CA TYR A 161 9.69 -23.93 0.73
C TYR A 161 8.34 -23.64 1.43
N MET A 162 7.24 -24.13 0.85
CA MET A 162 5.88 -23.99 1.38
C MET A 162 5.32 -25.31 1.92
N ALA A 163 6.18 -26.27 2.30
CA ALA A 163 5.76 -27.58 2.81
C ALA A 163 4.64 -27.47 3.86
N GLY A 164 3.50 -28.12 3.59
CA GLY A 164 2.31 -28.11 4.45
C GLY A 164 1.44 -26.84 4.37
N LYS A 165 1.74 -25.91 3.46
CA LYS A 165 0.94 -24.70 3.18
C LYS A 165 0.61 -24.61 1.69
N ASP A 166 -0.52 -23.98 1.39
CA ASP A 166 -0.92 -23.75 0.01
C ASP A 166 -0.10 -22.63 -0.63
N TRP A 167 0.43 -22.89 -1.82
CA TRP A 167 1.27 -21.99 -2.61
C TRP A 167 0.67 -21.75 -4.01
N HIS A 168 -0.52 -22.28 -4.30
CA HIS A 168 -1.22 -22.12 -5.59
C HIS A 168 -1.81 -20.70 -5.75
N VAL A 169 -0.93 -19.71 -5.68
CA VAL A 169 -1.21 -18.31 -5.97
C VAL A 169 -0.23 -17.89 -7.04
N LEU A 170 -0.74 -17.39 -8.16
CA LEU A 170 0.07 -17.02 -9.30
C LEU A 170 -0.02 -15.53 -9.58
N ARG A 171 1.13 -14.91 -9.83
CA ARG A 171 1.25 -13.60 -10.46
C ARG A 171 1.80 -13.84 -11.87
N TYR A 172 1.10 -13.38 -12.90
CA TYR A 172 1.61 -13.43 -14.26
C TYR A 172 2.86 -12.53 -14.38
N PRO A 173 4.01 -13.03 -14.87
CA PRO A 173 5.15 -12.18 -15.20
C PRO A 173 4.73 -11.02 -16.09
N PHE A 174 5.24 -9.83 -15.78
CA PHE A 174 4.90 -8.57 -16.47
C PHE A 174 3.42 -8.17 -16.42
N LEU A 175 2.59 -8.84 -15.60
CA LEU A 175 1.13 -8.80 -15.71
C LEU A 175 0.66 -9.14 -17.14
N ASP A 176 1.40 -9.99 -17.84
CA ASP A 176 1.10 -10.44 -19.19
C ASP A 176 0.36 -11.78 -19.12
N ALA A 177 -0.96 -11.68 -19.06
CA ALA A 177 -1.85 -12.83 -19.13
C ALA A 177 -2.34 -13.09 -20.57
N GLY A 178 -1.62 -12.63 -21.61
CA GLY A 178 -1.99 -12.93 -23.00
C GLY A 178 -3.12 -12.07 -23.57
N GLY A 179 -3.45 -10.94 -22.92
CA GLY A 179 -4.53 -10.06 -23.35
C GLY A 179 -5.92 -10.65 -23.10
N LYS A 180 -6.65 -10.98 -24.17
CA LYS A 180 -8.02 -11.52 -24.16
C LYS A 180 -8.15 -12.63 -25.21
N GLY A 181 -9.05 -13.59 -25.00
CA GLY A 181 -9.38 -14.64 -25.98
C GLY A 181 -8.84 -16.02 -25.64
N ALA A 182 -8.93 -16.98 -26.58
CA ALA A 182 -8.75 -18.41 -26.30
C ALA A 182 -7.48 -18.75 -25.51
N ARG A 183 -6.31 -18.21 -25.88
CA ARG A 183 -5.06 -18.46 -25.16
C ARG A 183 -5.12 -18.02 -23.69
N HIS A 184 -5.73 -16.87 -23.43
CA HIS A 184 -5.94 -16.35 -22.08
C HIS A 184 -6.94 -17.21 -21.31
N ASP A 185 -8.07 -17.51 -21.93
CA ASP A 185 -9.16 -18.28 -21.32
C ASP A 185 -8.72 -19.71 -20.98
N ASP A 186 -7.97 -20.36 -21.88
CA ASP A 186 -7.40 -21.69 -21.69
C ASP A 186 -6.34 -21.68 -20.57
N ALA A 187 -5.48 -20.66 -20.50
CA ALA A 187 -4.53 -20.51 -19.41
C ALA A 187 -5.21 -20.32 -18.05
N LEU A 188 -6.26 -19.48 -17.97
CA LEU A 188 -7.05 -19.31 -16.75
C LEU A 188 -7.79 -20.59 -16.35
N ALA A 189 -8.35 -21.32 -17.32
CA ALA A 189 -9.00 -22.60 -17.08
C ALA A 189 -8.00 -23.63 -16.55
N TRP A 190 -6.80 -23.70 -17.14
CA TRP A 190 -5.72 -24.56 -16.70
C TRP A 190 -5.26 -24.24 -15.27
N LEU A 191 -5.05 -22.96 -14.96
CA LEU A 191 -4.72 -22.51 -13.60
C LEU A 191 -5.79 -22.95 -12.59
N LYS A 192 -7.05 -22.67 -12.90
CA LYS A 192 -8.19 -23.02 -12.04
C LYS A 192 -8.28 -24.53 -11.82
N ALA A 193 -8.10 -25.34 -12.86
CA ALA A 193 -8.13 -26.80 -12.76
C ALA A 193 -7.04 -27.35 -11.83
N ARG A 194 -5.96 -26.59 -11.64
CA ARG A 194 -4.83 -26.92 -10.76
C ARG A 194 -4.90 -26.23 -9.40
N GLY A 195 -6.01 -25.57 -9.08
CA GLY A 195 -6.22 -24.89 -7.80
C GLY A 195 -5.53 -23.53 -7.68
N TYR A 196 -4.93 -23.01 -8.76
CA TYR A 196 -4.34 -21.67 -8.71
C TYR A 196 -5.42 -20.59 -8.63
N ARG A 197 -5.14 -19.59 -7.79
CA ARG A 197 -5.76 -18.27 -7.86
C ARG A 197 -4.77 -17.23 -8.37
N VAL A 198 -5.26 -16.24 -9.09
CA VAL A 198 -4.45 -15.11 -9.54
C VAL A 198 -4.34 -14.08 -8.41
N ALA A 199 -3.14 -13.56 -8.20
CA ALA A 199 -2.90 -12.37 -7.39
C ALA A 199 -2.96 -11.14 -8.30
N ASP A 200 -4.07 -10.42 -8.28
CA ASP A 200 -4.22 -9.17 -9.01
C ASP A 200 -3.29 -8.07 -8.46
N VAL A 201 -3.16 -6.99 -9.22
CA VAL A 201 -2.43 -5.77 -8.82
C VAL A 201 -3.35 -4.59 -9.01
N THR A 202 -3.41 -3.71 -8.01
CA THR A 202 -4.17 -2.45 -8.09
C THR A 202 -3.33 -1.24 -7.70
N LEU A 203 -2.14 -1.46 -7.13
CA LEU A 203 -1.20 -0.43 -6.74
C LEU A 203 0.22 -0.90 -7.04
N GLY A 204 1.04 -0.04 -7.63
CA GLY A 204 2.46 -0.30 -7.90
C GLY A 204 3.17 1.03 -8.16
N PHE A 205 4.50 1.05 -8.05
CA PHE A 205 5.28 2.29 -8.08
C PHE A 205 6.40 2.33 -9.12
N ASP A 206 6.45 1.35 -10.02
CA ASP A 206 7.51 1.19 -11.03
C ASP A 206 8.93 1.12 -10.43
N ASP A 207 9.07 0.50 -9.24
CA ASP A 207 10.34 0.34 -8.54
C ASP A 207 11.37 -0.45 -9.38
N TRP A 208 10.91 -1.42 -10.16
CA TRP A 208 11.73 -2.22 -11.07
C TRP A 208 12.59 -1.39 -12.03
N ALA A 209 12.08 -0.23 -12.47
CA ALA A 209 12.76 0.61 -13.46
C ALA A 209 14.09 1.18 -12.93
N TYR A 210 14.23 1.30 -11.61
CA TYR A 210 15.37 1.95 -10.96
C TYR A 210 16.51 1.00 -10.62
N THR A 211 16.26 -0.32 -10.59
CA THR A 211 17.18 -1.31 -10.04
C THR A 211 18.58 -1.28 -10.68
N GLU A 212 18.65 -1.33 -12.01
CA GLU A 212 19.92 -1.34 -12.74
C GLU A 212 20.70 -0.02 -12.58
N THR A 213 19.99 1.10 -12.62
CA THR A 213 20.59 2.43 -12.47
C THR A 213 21.07 2.65 -11.04
N TYR A 214 20.32 2.18 -10.05
CA TYR A 214 20.74 2.25 -8.65
C TYR A 214 22.05 1.52 -8.40
N ALA A 215 22.15 0.25 -8.82
CA ALA A 215 23.39 -0.52 -8.67
C ALA A 215 24.58 0.17 -9.36
N ARG A 216 24.37 0.70 -10.57
CA ARG A 216 25.38 1.46 -11.32
C ARG A 216 25.83 2.73 -10.58
N CYS A 217 24.89 3.54 -10.08
CA CYS A 217 25.20 4.77 -9.37
C CYS A 217 25.95 4.52 -8.05
N VAL A 218 25.58 3.46 -7.32
CA VAL A 218 26.31 3.06 -6.11
C VAL A 218 27.75 2.68 -6.46
N ALA A 219 27.97 1.89 -7.52
CA ALA A 219 29.31 1.51 -7.96
C ALA A 219 30.18 2.72 -8.39
N LYS A 220 29.56 3.81 -8.86
CA LYS A 220 30.23 5.07 -9.22
C LYS A 220 30.39 6.03 -8.05
N GLY A 221 29.77 5.77 -6.90
CA GLY A 221 29.73 6.70 -5.77
C GLY A 221 28.93 7.98 -6.04
N ASP A 222 28.01 7.95 -7.00
CA ASP A 222 27.22 9.13 -7.40
C ASP A 222 25.99 9.30 -6.50
N GLN A 223 26.24 9.80 -5.28
CA GLN A 223 25.19 10.02 -4.28
C GLN A 223 24.17 11.07 -4.74
N ALA A 224 24.61 12.09 -5.48
CA ALA A 224 23.72 13.15 -5.97
C ALA A 224 22.69 12.58 -6.96
N ALA A 225 23.09 11.69 -7.86
CA ALA A 225 22.17 10.99 -8.74
C ALA A 225 21.20 10.09 -7.96
N ILE A 226 21.69 9.35 -6.94
CA ILE A 226 20.84 8.51 -6.09
C ILE A 226 19.78 9.35 -5.37
N ASP A 227 20.16 10.48 -4.79
CA ASP A 227 19.24 11.38 -4.07
C ASP A 227 18.22 12.01 -5.03
N GLY A 228 18.66 12.40 -6.23
CA GLY A 228 17.77 12.88 -7.29
C GLY A 228 16.75 11.83 -7.73
N MET A 229 17.18 10.57 -7.89
CA MET A 229 16.27 9.45 -8.18
C MET A 229 15.26 9.24 -7.06
N LYS A 230 15.69 9.26 -5.79
CA LYS A 230 14.81 9.10 -4.63
C LYS A 230 13.77 10.21 -4.57
N ALA A 231 14.19 11.47 -4.72
CA ALA A 231 13.28 12.62 -4.73
C ALA A 231 12.23 12.53 -5.84
N SER A 232 12.62 12.05 -7.03
CA SER A 232 11.68 11.83 -8.13
C SER A 232 10.72 10.67 -7.86
N TYR A 233 11.26 9.54 -7.41
CA TYR A 233 10.49 8.33 -7.09
C TYR A 233 9.46 8.58 -5.99
N TYR A 234 9.82 9.27 -4.91
CA TYR A 234 8.92 9.58 -3.81
C TYR A 234 7.78 10.52 -4.20
N ARG A 235 8.03 11.51 -5.06
CA ARG A 235 6.95 12.33 -5.63
C ARG A 235 5.99 11.50 -6.48
N ARG A 236 6.52 10.59 -7.30
CA ARG A 236 5.69 9.67 -8.11
C ARG A 236 4.82 8.77 -7.24
N ILE A 237 5.34 8.29 -6.10
CA ILE A 237 4.55 7.51 -5.13
C ILE A 237 3.35 8.31 -4.65
N ASP A 238 3.55 9.56 -4.22
CA ASP A 238 2.46 10.41 -3.74
C ASP A 238 1.40 10.65 -4.83
N GLN A 239 1.86 10.92 -6.07
CA GLN A 239 1.00 11.06 -7.24
C GLN A 239 0.22 9.78 -7.55
N GLN A 240 0.89 8.62 -7.49
CA GLN A 240 0.28 7.33 -7.75
C GLN A 240 -0.75 6.96 -6.68
N LEU A 241 -0.49 7.27 -5.40
CA LEU A 241 -1.46 7.08 -4.32
C LEU A 241 -2.72 7.93 -4.55
N ALA A 242 -2.54 9.21 -4.93
CA ALA A 242 -3.66 10.07 -5.28
C ALA A 242 -4.43 9.54 -6.50
N ARG A 243 -3.72 9.09 -7.54
CA ARG A 243 -4.31 8.50 -8.74
C ARG A 243 -5.07 7.22 -8.44
N THR A 244 -4.51 6.29 -7.67
CA THR A 244 -5.17 5.02 -7.30
C THR A 244 -6.47 5.26 -6.54
N LYS A 245 -6.48 6.19 -5.57
CA LYS A 245 -7.70 6.58 -4.85
C LYS A 245 -8.77 7.12 -5.81
N ALA A 246 -8.36 8.00 -6.72
CA ALA A 246 -9.27 8.60 -7.70
C ALA A 246 -9.79 7.56 -8.72
N MET A 247 -8.95 6.63 -9.18
CA MET A 247 -9.34 5.53 -10.06
C MET A 247 -10.31 4.58 -9.36
N SER A 248 -10.03 4.20 -8.11
CA SER A 248 -10.93 3.35 -7.33
C SER A 248 -12.30 3.99 -7.17
N GLN A 249 -12.36 5.28 -6.79
CA GLN A 249 -13.62 6.02 -6.68
C GLN A 249 -14.36 6.10 -8.00
N ARG A 250 -13.66 6.36 -9.12
CA ARG A 250 -14.27 6.46 -10.45
C ARG A 250 -14.85 5.12 -10.93
N VAL A 251 -14.13 4.02 -10.72
CA VAL A 251 -14.48 2.70 -11.26
C VAL A 251 -15.46 1.94 -10.38
N TYR A 252 -15.33 2.07 -9.04
CA TYR A 252 -16.09 1.28 -8.08
C TYR A 252 -17.01 2.11 -7.18
N GLY A 253 -16.98 3.45 -7.26
CA GLY A 253 -17.75 4.33 -6.40
C GLY A 253 -17.27 4.39 -4.94
N ARG A 254 -16.14 3.75 -4.63
CA ARG A 254 -15.51 3.70 -3.30
C ARG A 254 -14.03 3.34 -3.40
N MET A 255 -13.31 3.46 -2.30
CA MET A 255 -11.98 2.86 -2.15
C MET A 255 -12.09 1.35 -1.91
N ILE A 256 -11.57 0.53 -2.83
CA ILE A 256 -11.45 -0.92 -2.64
C ILE A 256 -10.14 -1.26 -1.91
N PRO A 257 -10.01 -2.42 -1.25
CA PRO A 257 -8.70 -2.91 -0.81
C PRO A 257 -7.74 -2.96 -1.99
N GLN A 258 -6.46 -2.66 -1.73
CA GLN A 258 -5.42 -2.60 -2.74
C GLN A 258 -4.46 -3.77 -2.60
N VAL A 259 -3.91 -4.24 -3.72
CA VAL A 259 -2.80 -5.18 -3.74
C VAL A 259 -1.58 -4.45 -4.30
N LEU A 260 -0.61 -4.20 -3.44
CA LEU A 260 0.65 -3.53 -3.77
C LEU A 260 1.62 -4.52 -4.42
N LEU A 261 2.12 -4.17 -5.60
CA LEU A 261 3.24 -4.81 -6.27
C LEU A 261 4.54 -3.99 -6.06
N THR A 262 5.57 -4.68 -5.62
CA THR A 262 6.98 -4.24 -5.59
C THR A 262 7.87 -5.45 -5.96
N HIS A 263 9.18 -5.29 -6.04
CA HIS A 263 10.12 -6.34 -6.45
C HIS A 263 11.23 -6.53 -5.40
N MET A 264 11.78 -7.74 -5.30
CA MET A 264 12.88 -8.07 -4.38
C MET A 264 14.24 -7.54 -4.88
N GLY A 265 14.30 -6.24 -5.14
CA GLY A 265 15.46 -5.53 -5.71
C GLY A 265 16.20 -4.67 -4.68
N ALA A 266 17.45 -4.32 -5.02
CA ALA A 266 18.27 -3.44 -4.20
C ALA A 266 17.68 -2.03 -4.06
N TRP A 267 17.08 -1.49 -5.14
CA TRP A 267 16.40 -0.20 -5.11
C TRP A 267 15.19 -0.23 -4.16
N SER A 268 14.34 -1.25 -4.29
CA SER A 268 13.16 -1.45 -3.44
C SER A 268 13.59 -1.56 -1.98
N ALA A 269 14.61 -2.36 -1.66
CA ALA A 269 15.14 -2.43 -0.29
C ALA A 269 15.64 -1.08 0.25
N ALA A 270 16.29 -0.26 -0.58
CA ALA A 270 16.84 1.04 -0.18
C ALA A 270 15.77 2.14 0.01
N THR A 271 14.58 1.95 -0.56
CA THR A 271 13.52 2.98 -0.58
C THR A 271 12.27 2.58 0.20
N LEU A 272 12.05 1.27 0.42
CA LEU A 272 10.87 0.72 1.07
C LEU A 272 10.53 1.37 2.43
N PRO A 273 11.48 1.69 3.32
CA PRO A 273 11.14 2.37 4.59
C PRO A 273 10.42 3.71 4.38
N GLU A 274 10.79 4.47 3.36
CA GLU A 274 10.13 5.74 3.04
C GLU A 274 8.82 5.51 2.25
N VAL A 275 8.78 4.49 1.38
CA VAL A 275 7.53 4.08 0.70
C VAL A 275 6.45 3.72 1.72
N MET A 276 6.80 2.92 2.73
CA MET A 276 5.85 2.49 3.77
C MET A 276 5.37 3.66 4.64
N LYS A 277 6.26 4.61 5.00
CA LYS A 277 5.84 5.86 5.67
C LYS A 277 4.84 6.66 4.85
N ARG A 278 5.01 6.72 3.53
CA ARG A 278 4.07 7.42 2.63
C ARG A 278 2.74 6.70 2.51
N LEU A 279 2.76 5.37 2.49
CA LEU A 279 1.55 4.55 2.57
C LEU A 279 0.80 4.80 3.88
N ASP A 280 1.48 4.77 5.03
CA ASP A 280 0.90 5.07 6.34
C ASP A 280 0.28 6.47 6.38
N ALA A 281 1.03 7.49 5.92
CA ALA A 281 0.56 8.87 5.85
C ALA A 281 -0.65 9.02 4.92
N ALA A 282 -0.75 8.20 3.87
CA ALA A 282 -1.90 8.15 3.00
C ALA A 282 -3.10 7.40 3.60
N GLY A 283 -2.96 6.76 4.76
CA GLY A 283 -4.02 6.01 5.44
C GLY A 283 -4.02 4.51 5.13
N ALA A 284 -2.91 3.93 4.69
CA ALA A 284 -2.83 2.49 4.46
C ALA A 284 -3.05 1.71 5.77
N HIS A 285 -3.77 0.61 5.65
CA HIS A 285 -3.93 -0.38 6.70
C HIS A 285 -3.62 -1.77 6.12
N TYR A 286 -2.65 -2.46 6.70
CA TYR A 286 -2.12 -3.68 6.09
C TYR A 286 -2.98 -4.89 6.42
N VAL A 287 -3.34 -5.66 5.38
CA VAL A 287 -4.20 -6.85 5.45
C VAL A 287 -3.55 -8.01 4.69
N THR A 288 -4.07 -9.23 4.86
CA THR A 288 -3.62 -10.38 4.06
C THR A 288 -4.10 -10.29 2.62
N LEU A 289 -3.46 -11.02 1.71
CA LEU A 289 -3.90 -11.05 0.30
C LEU A 289 -5.32 -11.63 0.16
N ASP A 290 -5.65 -12.64 0.96
CA ASP A 290 -6.99 -13.25 0.98
C ASP A 290 -8.05 -12.25 1.46
N GLN A 291 -7.73 -11.43 2.47
CA GLN A 291 -8.64 -10.38 2.95
C GLN A 291 -8.89 -9.34 1.84
N ALA A 292 -7.83 -8.85 1.18
CA ALA A 292 -7.97 -7.88 0.10
C ALA A 292 -8.79 -8.43 -1.09
N GLN A 293 -8.45 -9.62 -1.59
CA GLN A 293 -9.13 -10.20 -2.75
C GLN A 293 -10.50 -10.83 -2.45
N SER A 294 -10.94 -10.85 -1.18
CA SER A 294 -12.31 -11.25 -0.82
C SER A 294 -13.37 -10.19 -1.19
N ASP A 295 -12.94 -8.95 -1.43
CA ASP A 295 -13.81 -7.85 -1.84
C ASP A 295 -14.52 -8.17 -3.17
N ALA A 296 -15.78 -7.75 -3.31
CA ALA A 296 -16.58 -7.99 -4.50
C ALA A 296 -15.95 -7.48 -5.80
N ALA A 297 -15.11 -6.44 -5.75
CA ALA A 297 -14.39 -5.90 -6.90
C ALA A 297 -13.51 -6.95 -7.59
N TYR A 298 -12.86 -7.84 -6.82
CA TYR A 298 -11.99 -8.91 -7.35
C TYR A 298 -12.75 -10.11 -7.92
N ARG A 299 -14.08 -10.16 -7.74
CA ARG A 299 -14.95 -11.22 -8.28
C ARG A 299 -15.66 -10.83 -9.56
N ILE A 300 -15.50 -9.59 -10.01
CA ILE A 300 -16.11 -9.13 -11.26
C ILE A 300 -15.41 -9.83 -12.43
N PRO A 301 -16.15 -10.57 -13.29
CA PRO A 301 -15.55 -11.21 -14.45
C PRO A 301 -14.87 -10.21 -15.37
N SER A 302 -13.71 -10.58 -15.88
CA SER A 302 -12.89 -9.77 -16.78
C SER A 302 -12.37 -10.67 -17.91
N PRO A 303 -12.55 -10.31 -19.18
CA PRO A 303 -12.03 -11.07 -20.32
C PRO A 303 -10.50 -11.05 -20.46
N GLY A 304 -9.81 -10.24 -19.63
CA GLY A 304 -8.35 -10.22 -19.52
C GLY A 304 -7.86 -10.36 -18.09
N ALA A 305 -8.50 -11.19 -17.26
CA ALA A 305 -8.19 -11.27 -15.82
C ALA A 305 -6.71 -11.62 -15.54
N GLY A 306 -6.01 -10.78 -14.77
CA GLY A 306 -4.57 -10.90 -14.56
C GLY A 306 -3.70 -10.21 -15.63
N ASN A 307 -4.30 -9.67 -16.70
CA ASN A 307 -3.59 -8.86 -17.69
C ASN A 307 -3.58 -7.37 -17.27
N GLY A 308 -2.41 -6.83 -16.96
CA GLY A 308 -2.24 -5.47 -16.44
C GLY A 308 -2.85 -5.24 -15.06
N ALA A 309 -2.81 -3.98 -14.60
CA ALA A 309 -3.41 -3.58 -13.33
C ALA A 309 -4.95 -3.62 -13.39
N MET A 310 -5.55 -4.11 -12.32
CA MET A 310 -6.96 -4.53 -12.27
C MET A 310 -7.94 -3.36 -12.35
N ILE A 311 -7.63 -2.19 -11.78
CA ILE A 311 -8.53 -1.04 -11.82
C ILE A 311 -8.60 -0.47 -13.24
N GLU A 312 -7.45 -0.29 -13.89
CA GLU A 312 -7.34 0.17 -15.28
C GLU A 312 -7.97 -0.81 -16.25
N ARG A 313 -7.70 -2.11 -16.07
CA ARG A 313 -8.36 -3.17 -16.85
C ARG A 313 -9.87 -3.11 -16.70
N ARG A 314 -10.39 -2.97 -15.47
CA ARG A 314 -11.82 -2.86 -15.23
C ARG A 314 -12.41 -1.61 -15.89
N ALA A 315 -11.71 -0.48 -15.83
CA ALA A 315 -12.14 0.73 -16.51
C ALA A 315 -12.25 0.51 -18.02
N GLN A 316 -11.25 -0.14 -18.63
CA GLN A 316 -11.27 -0.50 -20.05
C GLN A 316 -12.44 -1.43 -20.39
N ASP A 317 -12.66 -2.48 -19.60
CA ASP A 317 -13.74 -3.45 -19.84
C ASP A 317 -15.14 -2.84 -19.70
N ALA A 318 -15.29 -1.84 -18.82
CA ALA A 318 -16.56 -1.17 -18.58
C ALA A 318 -16.74 0.12 -19.41
N GLY A 319 -15.77 0.51 -20.24
CA GLY A 319 -15.81 1.76 -21.01
C GLY A 319 -15.79 3.01 -20.13
N ILE A 320 -15.18 2.94 -18.95
CA ILE A 320 -15.06 4.06 -18.00
C ILE A 320 -13.83 4.89 -18.36
N ASP A 321 -14.06 6.17 -18.65
CA ASP A 321 -12.97 7.11 -18.92
C ASP A 321 -12.21 7.48 -17.63
N LEU A 322 -10.87 7.36 -17.70
CA LEU A 322 -9.92 7.73 -16.64
C LEU A 322 -9.21 9.06 -16.93
N ALA A 323 -9.57 9.78 -17.99
CA ALA A 323 -9.07 11.11 -18.26
C ALA A 323 -9.44 12.09 -17.15
N GLY A 324 -8.57 13.09 -16.94
CA GLY A 324 -8.74 14.12 -15.91
C GLY A 324 -8.47 13.65 -14.48
N LEU A 325 -8.15 12.37 -14.24
CA LEU A 325 -7.64 11.91 -12.96
C LEU A 325 -6.21 12.42 -12.71
N PRO A 326 -5.76 12.51 -11.44
CA PRO A 326 -4.39 12.93 -11.11
C PRO A 326 -3.36 12.21 -11.98
N ALA A 327 -2.46 12.98 -12.57
CA ALA A 327 -1.37 12.46 -13.38
C ALA A 327 -0.22 11.99 -12.46
N VAL A 328 0.46 10.94 -12.91
CA VAL A 328 1.76 10.55 -12.38
C VAL A 328 2.78 11.01 -13.39
N ASP A 329 3.86 11.63 -12.93
CA ASP A 329 4.99 12.00 -13.79
C ASP A 329 5.45 10.73 -14.55
N PRO A 330 6.19 10.82 -15.67
CA PRO A 330 6.85 9.66 -16.26
C PRO A 330 8.10 9.27 -15.45
N VAL A 331 8.56 8.01 -15.59
CA VAL A 331 9.86 7.62 -15.05
C VAL A 331 10.92 8.41 -15.83
N GLY A 332 11.83 9.08 -15.11
CA GLY A 332 12.85 9.92 -15.73
C GLY A 332 13.85 9.12 -16.58
N SER A 333 14.76 9.82 -17.27
CA SER A 333 15.80 9.20 -18.11
C SER A 333 16.90 8.51 -17.28
N LEU A 334 16.58 7.40 -16.63
CA LEU A 334 17.47 6.67 -15.74
C LEU A 334 18.74 6.17 -16.44
N ASP A 335 18.65 5.80 -17.71
CA ASP A 335 19.77 5.31 -18.51
C ASP A 335 20.89 6.33 -18.72
N ALA A 336 20.60 7.63 -18.61
CA ALA A 336 21.60 8.68 -18.76
C ALA A 336 22.41 8.91 -17.48
N LEU A 337 21.97 8.39 -16.34
CA LEU A 337 22.59 8.63 -15.05
C LEU A 337 23.80 7.70 -14.81
N CYS A 338 24.84 8.24 -14.18
CA CYS A 338 25.99 7.48 -13.67
C CYS A 338 26.74 6.66 -14.73
N ARG A 339 26.91 7.21 -15.93
CA ARG A 339 27.71 6.60 -17.02
C ARG A 339 29.20 6.83 -16.79
#